data_AF-A0A5J4Q3W1-F1
#
_entry.id   AF-A0A5J4Q3W1-F1
#
_cell.length_a   1.000
_cell.length_b   1.000
_cell.length_c   1.000
_cell.angle_alpha   90.00
_cell.angle_beta   90.00
_cell.angle_gamma   90.00
#
_symmetry.space_group_name_H-M   'P 1'
#
loop_
_entity.id
_entity.type
_entity.pdbx_description
1 polymer ?
#
loop_
_entity_poly.entity_id
_entity_poly.type
_entity_poly.pdbx_seq_one_letter_code
_entity_poly.pdbx_strand_id
1 'polypeptide(L)'
;MKSKFRNIFLGFGVILILIMIFSFDMEYEELWSNLKRAKQYLFLIFILWAGIYLLNTWAWYLIVRERGKNNAPFWKVYKFTVSGFALNSVTPLGMMGGEPYRIMELTPD
;
A
#
# COMPACT_ATOMS: atom_id res chain seq x y z
N MET A 1 20.01 3.63 1.73
CA MET A 1 20.04 5.07 2.08
C MET A 1 21.12 5.32 3.13
N LYS A 2 21.99 6.32 2.94
CA LYS A 2 22.96 6.72 3.98
C LYS A 2 22.19 7.12 5.25
N SER A 3 22.66 6.69 6.42
CA SER A 3 22.00 6.88 7.73
C SER A 3 21.61 8.35 8.01
N LYS A 4 22.42 9.31 7.53
CA LYS A 4 22.15 10.75 7.64
C LYS A 4 20.84 11.17 6.96
N PHE A 5 20.57 10.71 5.74
CA PHE A 5 19.34 11.08 5.01
C PHE A 5 18.09 10.51 5.68
N ARG A 6 18.16 9.28 6.19
CA ARG A 6 17.06 8.66 6.94
C ARG A 6 16.69 9.47 8.19
N ASN A 7 17.70 9.92 8.94
CA ASN A 7 17.46 10.70 10.15
C ASN A 7 16.90 12.10 9.85
N ILE A 8 17.31 12.72 8.73
CA ILE A 8 16.75 14.01 8.27
C ILE A 8 15.29 13.85 7.87
N PHE A 9 14.96 12.85 7.04
CA PHE A 9 13.57 12.57 6.65
C PHE A 9 12.68 12.25 7.84
N LEU A 10 13.21 11.51 8.83
CA LEU A 10 12.48 11.21 10.06
C LEU A 10 12.22 12.48 10.88
N GLY A 11 13.23 13.33 11.06
CA GLY A 11 13.07 14.61 11.76
C GLY A 11 12.06 15.53 11.05
N PHE A 12 12.13 15.60 9.72
CA PHE A 12 11.17 16.34 8.91
C PHE A 12 9.73 15.83 9.09
N GLY A 13 9.55 14.50 9.06
CA GLY A 13 8.24 13.87 9.31
C GLY A 13 7.68 14.20 10.70
N VAL A 14 8.53 14.19 11.73
CA VAL A 14 8.12 14.57 13.10
C VAL A 14 7.68 16.04 13.16
N ILE A 15 8.42 16.95 12.53
CA ILE A 15 8.05 18.37 12.48
C ILE A 15 6.70 18.56 11.78
N LEU A 16 6.47 17.88 10.66
CA LEU A 16 5.18 17.93 9.96
C LEU A 16 4.03 17.43 10.85
N ILE A 17 4.22 16.33 11.57
CA ILE A 17 3.19 15.80 12.51
C ILE A 17 2.89 16.84 13.59
N LEU A 18 3.91 17.47 14.17
CA LEU A 18 3.70 18.52 15.17
C LEU A 18 2.91 19.70 14.60
N ILE A 19 3.27 20.18 13.40
CA ILE A 19 2.51 21.23 12.72
C ILE A 19 1.06 20.80 12.51
N MET A 20 0.82 19.57 12.04
CA MET A 20 -0.54 19.06 11.83
C MET A 20 -1.35 19.02 13.12
N ILE A 21 -0.75 18.68 14.26
CA ILE A 21 -1.43 18.66 15.57
C ILE A 21 -1.76 20.08 16.04
N PHE A 22 -0.81 21.01 15.91
CA PHE A 22 -1.00 22.40 16.39
C PHE A 22 -1.85 23.27 15.44
N SER A 23 -1.90 22.93 14.15
CA SER A 23 -2.75 23.59 13.15
C SER A 23 -4.10 22.89 12.95
N PHE A 24 -4.40 21.85 13.74
CA PHE A 24 -5.67 21.13 13.65
C PHE A 24 -6.79 21.96 14.28
N ASP A 25 -7.62 22.57 13.45
CA ASP A 25 -8.70 23.48 13.86
C ASP A 25 -9.98 22.75 14.32
N MET A 26 -9.87 21.45 14.67
CA MET A 26 -11.01 20.61 15.05
C MET A 26 -10.91 20.21 16.52
N GLU A 27 -12.01 20.36 17.25
CA GLU A 27 -12.09 19.92 18.63
C GLU A 27 -11.88 18.40 18.74
N TYR A 28 -11.05 17.97 19.70
CA TYR A 28 -10.71 16.56 19.89
C TYR A 28 -11.94 15.67 20.17
N GLU A 29 -13.01 16.22 20.75
CA GLU A 29 -14.27 15.50 20.97
C GLU A 29 -15.00 15.20 19.65
N GLU A 30 -15.01 16.15 18.72
CA GLU A 30 -15.60 15.99 17.40
C GLU A 30 -14.80 14.96 16.58
N LEU A 31 -13.47 15.01 16.64
CA LEU A 31 -12.59 14.00 16.05
C LEU A 31 -12.93 12.59 16.57
N TRP A 32 -13.11 12.46 17.90
CA TRP A 32 -13.40 11.17 18.53
C TRP A 32 -14.77 10.62 18.15
N SER A 33 -15.79 11.47 18.09
CA SER A 33 -17.14 11.13 17.64
C SER A 33 -17.14 10.66 16.19
N ASN A 34 -16.47 11.41 15.31
CA ASN A 34 -16.32 11.06 13.91
C ASN A 34 -15.55 9.75 13.71
N LEU A 35 -14.51 9.49 14.50
CA LEU A 35 -13.77 8.23 14.44
C LEU A 35 -14.63 7.02 14.83
N LYS A 36 -15.45 7.15 15.87
CA LYS A 36 -16.41 6.11 16.27
C LYS A 36 -17.41 5.79 15.16
N ARG A 37 -17.90 6.81 14.45
CA ARG A 37 -18.80 6.64 13.31
C ARG A 37 -18.08 6.05 12.09
N ALA A 38 -16.84 6.48 11.84
CA ALA A 38 -15.98 5.99 10.76
C ALA A 38 -15.65 4.49 10.89
N LYS A 39 -15.63 3.94 12.11
CA LYS A 39 -15.34 2.52 12.36
C LYS A 39 -16.23 1.56 11.55
N GLN A 40 -17.50 1.90 11.34
CA GLN A 40 -18.40 1.08 10.52
C GLN A 40 -17.98 1.10 9.04
N TYR A 41 -17.61 2.27 8.53
CA TYR A 41 -17.12 2.44 7.16
C TYR A 41 -15.75 1.79 6.94
N LEU A 42 -14.91 1.71 7.97
CA LEU A 42 -13.62 1.02 7.93
C LEU A 42 -13.77 -0.43 7.44
N PHE A 43 -14.78 -1.14 7.91
CA PHE A 43 -15.05 -2.52 7.49
C PHE A 43 -15.43 -2.61 6.00
N LEU A 44 -16.28 -1.70 5.52
CA LEU A 44 -16.65 -1.60 4.11
C LEU A 44 -15.44 -1.29 3.23
N ILE A 45 -14.55 -0.41 3.69
CA ILE A 45 -13.30 -0.07 2.99
C ILE A 45 -12.40 -1.30 2.86
N PHE A 46 -12.25 -2.10 3.93
CA PHE A 46 -11.46 -3.34 3.87
C PHE A 46 -12.03 -4.34 2.86
N ILE A 47 -13.35 -4.54 2.84
CA ILE A 47 -14.01 -5.42 1.87
C ILE A 47 -13.78 -4.94 0.44
N LEU A 48 -13.96 -3.63 0.22
CA LEU A 48 -13.74 -3.01 -1.09
C LEU A 48 -12.30 -3.24 -1.58
N TRP A 49 -11.31 -2.96 -0.73
CA TRP A 49 -9.90 -3.15 -1.07
C TRP A 49 -9.53 -4.62 -1.28
N ALA A 50 -10.10 -5.54 -0.48
CA ALA A 50 -9.94 -6.97 -0.71
C ALA A 50 -10.47 -7.38 -2.09
N GLY A 51 -11.63 -6.86 -2.50
CA GLY A 51 -12.18 -7.07 -3.84
C GLY A 51 -11.27 -6.52 -4.94
N ILE A 52 -10.75 -5.30 -4.78
CA ILE A 52 -9.80 -4.69 -5.73
C ILE A 52 -8.53 -5.55 -5.87
N TYR A 53 -7.96 -6.03 -4.77
CA TYR A 53 -6.78 -6.90 -4.80
C TYR A 53 -7.06 -8.24 -5.46
N LEU A 54 -8.24 -8.84 -5.24
CA LEU A 54 -8.63 -10.08 -5.91
C LEU A 54 -8.79 -9.90 -7.42
N LEU A 55 -9.46 -8.84 -7.87
CA LEU A 55 -9.61 -8.52 -9.30
C LEU A 55 -8.27 -8.24 -9.97
N ASN A 56 -7.39 -7.47 -9.30
CA ASN A 56 -6.04 -7.20 -9.80
C ASN A 56 -5.20 -8.48 -9.90
N THR A 57 -5.29 -9.33 -8.88
CA THR A 57 -4.59 -10.63 -8.88
C THR A 57 -5.12 -11.52 -10.01
N TRP A 58 -6.44 -11.53 -10.23
CA TRP A 58 -7.06 -12.32 -11.30
C TRP A 58 -6.60 -11.87 -12.68
N ALA A 59 -6.62 -10.56 -12.94
CA ALA A 59 -6.12 -9.99 -14.19
C ALA A 59 -4.64 -10.34 -14.40
N TRP A 60 -3.81 -10.18 -13.36
CA TRP A 60 -2.39 -10.50 -13.42
C TRP A 60 -2.14 -12.01 -13.61
N TYR A 61 -2.92 -12.87 -12.96
CA TYR A 61 -2.84 -14.31 -13.10
C TYR A 61 -3.14 -14.79 -14.53
N LEU A 62 -4.15 -14.20 -15.18
CA LEU A 62 -4.47 -14.49 -16.58
C LEU A 62 -3.32 -14.08 -17.51
N ILE A 63 -2.78 -12.87 -17.34
CA ILE A 63 -1.67 -12.36 -18.16
C ILE A 63 -0.41 -13.25 -18.02
N VAL A 64 -0.06 -13.65 -16.80
CA VAL A 64 1.11 -14.50 -16.54
C VAL A 64 0.92 -15.91 -17.11
N ARG A 65 -0.29 -16.48 -17.00
CA ARG A 65 -0.60 -17.80 -17.59
C ARG A 65 -0.52 -17.80 -19.12
N GLU A 66 -0.98 -16.73 -19.77
CA GLU A 66 -0.95 -16.63 -21.23
C GLU A 66 0.46 -16.35 -21.79
N ARG A 67 1.31 -15.62 -21.06
CA ARG A 67 2.61 -15.14 -21.57
C ARG A 67 3.83 -16.05 -21.36
N GLY A 68 3.82 -17.06 -20.47
CA GLY A 68 4.88 -18.08 -20.53
C GLY A 68 5.21 -18.91 -19.28
N LYS A 69 5.60 -20.16 -19.58
CA LYS A 69 6.52 -21.14 -18.92
C LYS A 69 6.52 -21.39 -17.41
N ASN A 70 5.99 -20.51 -16.57
CA ASN A 70 5.94 -20.68 -15.12
C ASN A 70 4.48 -20.72 -14.64
N ASN A 71 3.99 -21.91 -14.30
CA ASN A 71 2.69 -22.11 -13.67
C ASN A 71 2.73 -21.66 -12.20
N ALA A 72 2.95 -20.37 -11.95
CA ALA A 72 2.90 -19.82 -10.61
C ALA A 72 1.47 -19.99 -10.05
N PRO A 73 1.29 -20.59 -8.86
CA PRO A 73 -0.04 -20.75 -8.27
C PRO A 73 -0.65 -19.38 -7.96
N PHE A 74 -1.98 -19.27 -8.04
CA PHE A 74 -2.72 -18.02 -7.80
C PHE A 74 -2.31 -17.32 -6.49
N TRP A 75 -2.05 -18.09 -5.43
CA TRP A 75 -1.59 -17.57 -4.14
C TRP A 75 -0.24 -16.84 -4.19
N LYS A 76 0.67 -17.27 -5.05
CA LYS A 76 1.97 -16.59 -5.25
C LYS A 76 1.76 -15.25 -5.94
N VAL A 77 0.91 -15.23 -6.97
CA VAL A 77 0.51 -14.02 -7.70
C VAL A 77 -0.26 -13.03 -6.81
N TYR A 78 -1.11 -13.54 -5.91
CA TYR A 78 -1.82 -12.75 -4.91
C TYR A 78 -0.86 -12.05 -3.95
N LYS A 79 0.11 -12.78 -3.40
CA LYS A 79 1.14 -12.22 -2.51
C LYS A 79 1.88 -11.07 -3.20
N PHE A 80 2.33 -11.28 -4.43
CA PHE A 80 3.07 -10.27 -5.21
C PHE A 80 2.23 -9.04 -5.54
N THR A 81 0.93 -9.22 -5.75
CA THR A 81 0.00 -8.10 -5.97
C THR A 81 -0.15 -7.26 -4.72
N VAL A 82 -0.42 -7.88 -3.57
CA VAL A 82 -0.58 -7.17 -2.28
C VAL A 82 0.70 -6.46 -1.85
N SER A 83 1.87 -7.12 -1.96
CA SER A 83 3.15 -6.49 -1.62
C SER A 83 3.54 -5.38 -2.61
N GLY A 84 3.21 -5.54 -3.90
CA GLY A 84 3.38 -4.48 -4.89
C GLY A 84 2.55 -3.23 -4.58
N PHE A 85 1.29 -3.39 -4.18
CA PHE A 85 0.46 -2.27 -3.72
C PHE A 85 1.02 -1.62 -2.46
N ALA A 86 1.47 -2.40 -1.47
CA ALA A 86 2.07 -1.87 -0.25
C ALA A 86 3.34 -1.06 -0.52
N LEU A 87 4.21 -1.54 -1.43
CA LEU A 87 5.41 -0.83 -1.84
C LEU A 87 5.08 0.52 -2.49
N ASN A 88 4.05 0.55 -3.36
CA ASN A 88 3.60 1.78 -4.00
C ASN A 88 3.02 2.79 -3.00
N SER A 89 2.29 2.34 -1.96
CA SER A 89 1.72 3.24 -0.95
C SER A 89 2.74 3.82 0.03
N VAL A 90 3.86 3.13 0.27
CA VAL A 90 4.89 3.56 1.24
C VAL A 90 5.96 4.45 0.57
N THR A 91 6.09 4.41 -0.76
CA THR A 91 7.08 5.23 -1.46
C THR A 91 6.51 6.61 -1.83
N PRO A 92 7.17 7.71 -1.43
CA PRO A 92 6.67 9.08 -1.69
C PRO A 92 6.65 9.45 -3.18
N LEU A 93 7.20 8.60 -4.06
CA LEU A 93 7.24 8.76 -5.52
C LEU A 93 6.47 7.64 -6.26
N GLY A 94 5.44 7.07 -5.62
CA GLY A 94 4.17 6.58 -6.21
C GLY A 94 4.13 5.53 -7.34
N MET A 95 5.20 5.23 -8.07
CA MET A 95 5.10 4.44 -9.32
C MET A 95 6.27 3.49 -9.62
N MET A 96 7.33 3.42 -8.81
CA MET A 96 8.53 2.67 -9.18
C MET A 96 8.74 1.33 -8.44
N GLY A 97 7.86 0.96 -7.51
CA GLY A 97 8.10 -0.21 -6.65
C GLY A 97 7.39 -1.48 -7.09
N GLY A 98 6.05 -1.41 -7.18
CA GLY A 98 5.22 -2.61 -7.22
C GLY A 98 5.22 -3.37 -8.54
N GLU A 99 5.35 -2.68 -9.68
CA GLU A 99 5.40 -3.33 -10.99
C GLU A 99 6.75 -4.03 -11.26
N PRO A 100 7.92 -3.36 -11.05
CA PRO A 100 9.21 -4.01 -11.20
C PRO A 100 9.40 -5.19 -10.24
N TYR A 101 8.95 -5.04 -8.99
CA TYR A 101 9.01 -6.10 -7.98
C TYR A 101 8.24 -7.36 -8.40
N ARG A 102 7.00 -7.20 -8.90
CA ARG A 102 6.18 -8.32 -9.40
C ARG A 102 6.86 -9.07 -10.55
N ILE A 103 7.52 -8.36 -11.46
CA ILE A 103 8.21 -8.93 -12.62
C ILE A 103 9.51 -9.62 -12.19
N MET A 104 10.28 -9.01 -11.29
CA MET A 104 11.51 -9.60 -10.73
C MET A 104 11.23 -10.92 -10.01
N GLU A 105 10.20 -10.99 -9.17
CA GLU A 105 9.89 -12.23 -8.42
C GLU A 105 9.23 -13.34 -9.25
N LEU A 106 8.72 -13.00 -10.44
CA LEU A 106 8.22 -13.97 -11.41
C LEU A 106 9.32 -14.51 -12.35
N THR A 107 10.48 -13.84 -12.39
CA THR A 107 11.65 -14.32 -13.14
C THR A 107 12.41 -15.30 -12.24
N PRO A 108 12.59 -16.57 -12.62
CA PRO A 108 13.49 -17.45 -11.90
C PRO A 108 14.94 -17.00 -12.12
N ASP A 109 15.80 -17.16 -11.10
CA ASP A 109 17.25 -16.96 -11.23
C ASP A 109 17.85 -17.73 -12.43
#